data_AF-W2JZH1-F1
#
_entry.id   AF-W2JZH1-F1
#
_cell.length_a   1.000
_cell.length_b   1.000
_cell.length_c   1.000
_cell.angle_alpha   90.00
_cell.angle_beta   90.00
_cell.angle_gamma   90.00
#
_symmetry.space_group_name_H-M   'P 1'
#
loop_
_entity.id
_entity.type
_entity.pdbx_description
1 polymer ?
#
loop_
_entity_poly.entity_id
_entity_poly.type
_entity_poly.pdbx_seq_one_letter_code
_entity_poly.pdbx_strand_id
1 'polypeptide(L)'
;MSTSAVSSSSASTLLNTRPDTKQSWHNSIDLSARRTVLLHILMLLKSKYGKVDAKISYIGRRAELALYSQAFSAWEYRNPQTLSRRLHSLVVKLHLNNLAALEDAAFAMELMDSASSRKRKCSTDEQSVGKRARIENIDAATTSPLFFYGNHDLLQHVCSFLEAKDVLHCAATCSQASSQLPAFVGTIEVTTMGMMKLSSSIRSTFFQRFPNLKCFSLSGRKQAQQFNFQDEKTLVARNVLVRSMLHALSNAQLPKLEVFSLNFCYSEGLKDHVTSQIATVLAGPSSNFPRLHTLSLVGNCISDGGVMDLYDAIALPRDGTSRLTLLDLSQNFVGERGHVQMQELVIQFASRGSALIVNVMNNLLTAASPVADSVLVE
;
A
#
# COMPACT_ATOMS: atom_id res chain seq x y z
N MET A 1 0.37 -0.54 65.94
CA MET A 1 1.78 -0.12 66.08
C MET A 1 2.61 -1.40 66.04
N SER A 2 3.47 -1.72 65.08
CA SER A 2 4.08 -0.98 63.98
C SER A 2 4.59 -2.02 62.99
N THR A 3 4.37 -1.83 61.69
CA THR A 3 5.07 -2.58 60.63
C THR A 3 5.89 -1.57 59.83
N SER A 4 7.22 -1.65 59.99
CA SER A 4 8.17 -0.79 59.29
C SER A 4 8.81 -1.54 58.12
N ALA A 5 8.45 -1.04 56.92
CA ALA A 5 9.26 -0.82 55.72
C ALA A 5 10.38 -1.80 55.33
N VAL A 6 10.23 -2.38 54.13
CA VAL A 6 11.33 -2.46 53.15
C VAL A 6 10.80 -1.98 51.80
N SER A 7 11.47 -0.95 51.29
CA SER A 7 11.30 -0.27 50.02
C SER A 7 11.72 -1.12 48.82
N SER A 8 10.99 -1.02 47.70
CA SER A 8 11.59 -1.20 46.36
C SER A 8 10.88 -0.33 45.30
N SER A 9 11.57 0.74 44.95
CA SER A 9 11.73 1.34 43.61
C SER A 9 10.59 1.22 42.59
N SER A 10 9.91 2.36 42.41
CA SER A 10 9.55 3.01 41.15
C SER A 10 9.79 2.21 39.85
N ALA A 11 8.78 1.44 39.44
CA ALA A 11 8.64 1.02 38.05
C ALA A 11 7.72 2.03 37.34
N SER A 12 8.33 3.00 36.65
CA SER A 12 7.66 3.89 35.72
C SER A 12 7.19 3.11 34.49
N THR A 13 5.99 2.54 34.58
CA THR A 13 5.32 1.93 33.43
C THR A 13 4.89 3.07 32.50
N LEU A 14 5.65 3.27 31.42
CA LEU A 14 5.27 4.04 30.26
C LEU A 14 3.95 3.47 29.72
N LEU A 15 2.84 4.07 30.13
CA LEU A 15 1.54 3.84 29.52
C LEU A 15 1.62 4.36 28.08
N ASN A 16 1.69 3.42 27.14
CA ASN A 16 1.34 3.62 25.73
C ASN A 16 -0.07 4.22 25.68
N THR A 17 -0.15 5.54 25.64
CA THR A 17 -1.38 6.27 25.43
C THR A 17 -1.70 6.22 23.94
N ARG A 18 -2.29 5.10 23.50
CA ARG A 18 -3.13 5.15 22.31
C ARG A 18 -4.13 6.29 22.54
N PRO A 19 -4.25 7.28 21.63
CA PRO A 19 -5.31 8.26 21.72
C PRO A 19 -6.62 7.55 21.36
N ASP A 20 -7.20 6.87 22.36
CA ASP A 20 -8.58 6.42 22.41
C ASP A 20 -9.46 7.56 22.95
N THR A 21 -9.21 8.79 22.48
CA THR A 21 -10.01 9.98 22.78
C THR A 21 -11.32 10.04 21.99
N LYS A 22 -11.71 8.95 21.30
CA LYS A 22 -12.94 8.85 20.49
C LYS A 22 -14.24 9.19 21.26
N GLN A 23 -14.23 9.27 22.59
CA GLN A 23 -15.45 9.29 23.40
C GLN A 23 -15.76 10.60 24.13
N SER A 24 -14.89 11.61 24.16
CA SER A 24 -15.16 12.81 24.97
C SER A 24 -16.15 13.79 24.32
N TRP A 25 -16.18 13.92 22.99
CA TRP A 25 -17.00 14.92 22.32
C TRP A 25 -18.47 14.52 22.13
N HIS A 26 -18.79 13.22 22.16
CA HIS A 26 -20.16 12.71 22.03
C HIS A 26 -21.09 13.21 23.14
N ASN A 27 -20.54 13.52 24.32
CA ASN A 27 -21.30 14.08 25.45
C ASN A 27 -21.59 15.58 25.28
N SER A 28 -20.80 16.26 24.45
CA SER A 28 -20.86 17.71 24.23
C SER A 28 -21.69 18.12 23.01
N ILE A 29 -22.12 17.16 22.19
CA ILE A 29 -22.77 17.46 20.92
C ILE A 29 -24.28 17.62 21.06
N ASP A 30 -24.75 18.80 20.66
CA ASP A 30 -26.17 19.12 20.65
C ASP A 30 -26.94 18.36 19.55
N LEU A 31 -28.19 17.98 19.85
CA LEU A 31 -29.14 17.36 18.93
C LEU A 31 -29.40 18.25 17.69
N SER A 32 -29.31 19.57 17.86
CA SER A 32 -29.41 20.55 16.77
C SER A 32 -28.33 20.36 15.70
N ALA A 33 -27.09 20.07 16.13
CA ALA A 33 -25.96 19.85 15.23
C ALA A 33 -26.15 18.56 14.41
N ARG A 34 -26.65 17.49 15.05
CA ARG A 34 -26.96 16.24 14.36
C ARG A 34 -28.07 16.39 13.33
N ARG A 35 -29.13 17.14 13.67
CA ARG A 35 -30.22 17.48 12.74
C ARG A 35 -29.69 18.27 11.54
N THR A 36 -28.79 19.21 11.78
CA THR A 36 -28.19 20.04 10.72
C THR A 36 -27.39 19.19 9.74
N VAL A 37 -26.52 18.30 10.22
CA VAL A 37 -25.74 17.39 9.36
C VAL A 37 -26.66 16.45 8.58
N LEU A 38 -27.69 15.88 9.24
CA LEU A 38 -28.68 15.04 8.57
C LEU A 38 -29.41 15.79 7.44
N LEU A 39 -29.83 17.03 7.68
CA LEU A 39 -30.47 17.86 6.67
C LEU A 39 -29.55 18.09 5.45
N HIS A 40 -28.26 18.37 5.68
CA HIS A 40 -27.29 18.52 4.59
C HIS A 40 -27.10 17.22 3.80
N ILE A 41 -27.02 16.05 4.47
CA ILE A 41 -26.96 14.75 3.81
C ILE A 41 -28.22 14.53 2.95
N LEU A 42 -29.40 14.83 3.48
CA LEU A 42 -30.66 14.68 2.74
C LEU A 42 -30.74 15.64 1.56
N MET A 43 -30.23 16.87 1.67
CA MET A 43 -30.12 17.80 0.55
C MET A 43 -29.19 17.27 -0.55
N LEU A 44 -28.04 16.71 -0.18
CA LEU A 44 -27.11 16.08 -1.15
C LEU A 44 -27.76 14.88 -1.85
N LEU A 45 -28.46 14.03 -1.10
CA LEU A 45 -29.19 12.89 -1.66
C LEU A 45 -30.35 13.34 -2.55
N LYS A 46 -31.10 14.39 -2.15
CA LYS A 46 -32.14 15.00 -2.98
C LYS A 46 -31.57 15.53 -4.29
N SER A 47 -30.40 16.17 -4.27
CA SER A 47 -29.74 16.65 -5.49
C SER A 47 -29.35 15.52 -6.44
N LYS A 48 -28.98 14.34 -5.93
CA LYS A 48 -28.56 13.19 -6.73
C LYS A 48 -29.71 12.29 -7.20
N TYR A 49 -30.74 12.10 -6.37
CA TYR A 49 -31.83 11.15 -6.60
C TYR A 49 -33.21 11.83 -6.80
N GLY A 50 -33.27 13.16 -6.76
CA GLY A 50 -34.47 13.97 -7.01
C GLY A 50 -35.43 14.05 -5.83
N LYS A 51 -36.07 12.93 -5.46
CA LYS A 51 -37.08 12.86 -4.38
C LYS A 51 -36.50 12.21 -3.12
N VAL A 52 -36.93 12.68 -1.94
CA VAL A 52 -36.54 12.09 -0.65
C VAL A 52 -37.66 11.15 -0.21
N ASP A 53 -37.53 9.88 -0.56
CA ASP A 53 -38.45 8.83 -0.11
C ASP A 53 -38.07 8.33 1.29
N ALA A 54 -38.96 7.57 1.94
CA ALA A 54 -38.70 6.96 3.24
C ALA A 54 -37.41 6.11 3.26
N LYS A 55 -37.08 5.43 2.15
CA LYS A 55 -35.83 4.67 1.97
C LYS A 55 -34.60 5.56 1.97
N ILE A 56 -34.63 6.69 1.26
CA ILE A 56 -33.52 7.65 1.18
C ILE A 56 -33.33 8.35 2.53
N SER A 57 -34.42 8.66 3.23
CA SER A 57 -34.38 9.17 4.60
C SER A 57 -33.72 8.18 5.56
N TYR A 58 -34.05 6.88 5.45
CA TYR A 58 -33.40 5.83 6.24
C TYR A 58 -31.90 5.72 5.94
N ILE A 59 -31.52 5.72 4.65
CA ILE A 59 -30.10 5.71 4.23
C ILE A 59 -29.37 6.94 4.79
N GLY A 60 -29.99 8.13 4.71
CA GLY A 60 -29.44 9.37 5.27
C GLY A 60 -29.20 9.29 6.78
N ARG A 61 -30.13 8.69 7.55
CA ARG A 61 -29.95 8.46 9.00
C ARG A 61 -28.83 7.46 9.29
N ARG A 62 -28.72 6.39 8.51
CA ARG A 62 -27.64 5.39 8.67
C ARG A 62 -26.27 5.97 8.31
N ALA A 63 -26.21 6.77 7.25
CA ALA A 63 -25.01 7.50 6.85
C ALA A 63 -24.60 8.54 7.90
N GLU A 64 -25.55 9.30 8.44
CA GLU A 64 -25.31 10.22 9.56
C GLU A 64 -24.71 9.50 10.77
N LEU A 65 -25.32 8.38 11.17
CA LEU A 65 -24.85 7.60 12.31
C LEU A 65 -23.44 7.03 12.07
N ALA A 66 -23.14 6.60 10.85
CA ALA A 66 -21.82 6.10 10.48
C ALA A 66 -20.76 7.22 10.46
N LEU A 67 -21.10 8.41 9.96
CA LEU A 67 -20.21 9.58 10.01
C LEU A 67 -20.01 10.06 11.45
N TYR A 68 -21.05 9.98 12.28
CA TYR A 68 -20.98 10.29 13.70
C TYR A 68 -20.02 9.37 14.44
N SER A 69 -20.05 8.06 14.17
CA SER A 69 -19.17 7.10 14.82
C SER A 69 -17.73 7.08 14.28
N GLN A 70 -17.53 7.55 13.04
CA GLN A 70 -16.20 7.62 12.42
C GLN A 70 -15.44 8.90 12.76
N ALA A 71 -16.14 10.02 12.97
CA ALA A 71 -15.50 11.30 13.24
C ALA A 71 -14.70 11.27 14.55
N PHE A 72 -13.50 11.85 14.52
CA PHE A 72 -12.63 11.94 15.67
C PHE A 72 -13.01 13.11 16.59
N SER A 73 -13.51 14.21 16.02
CA SER A 73 -13.91 15.40 16.78
C SER A 73 -15.30 15.91 16.37
N ALA A 74 -15.91 16.71 17.26
CA ALA A 74 -17.15 17.43 16.95
C ALA A 74 -16.96 18.42 15.80
N TRP A 75 -15.76 18.99 15.64
CA TRP A 75 -15.44 19.91 14.55
C TRP A 75 -15.41 19.17 13.21
N GLU A 76 -14.72 18.04 13.15
CA GLU A 76 -14.69 17.18 11.96
C GLU A 76 -16.12 16.80 11.59
N TYR A 77 -16.92 16.27 12.53
CA TYR A 77 -18.32 15.91 12.28
C TYR A 77 -19.14 17.06 11.69
N ARG A 78 -19.11 18.26 12.30
CA ARG A 78 -19.93 19.41 11.91
C ARG A 78 -19.52 20.08 10.61
N ASN A 79 -18.29 19.89 10.14
CA ASN A 79 -17.76 20.64 9.00
C ASN A 79 -18.52 20.31 7.69
N PRO A 80 -19.25 21.28 7.10
CA PRO A 80 -20.04 21.04 5.88
C PRO A 80 -19.16 20.92 4.63
N GLN A 81 -17.98 21.54 4.60
CA GLN A 81 -17.09 21.57 3.43
C GLN A 81 -16.50 20.18 3.14
N THR A 82 -16.28 19.38 4.19
CA THR A 82 -15.73 18.03 4.09
C THR A 82 -16.81 16.96 4.02
N LEU A 83 -18.08 17.30 4.27
CA LEU A 83 -19.19 16.35 4.39
C LEU A 83 -19.39 15.52 3.13
N SER A 84 -19.36 16.15 1.95
CA SER A 84 -19.53 15.44 0.66
C SER A 84 -18.43 14.41 0.43
N ARG A 85 -17.16 14.76 0.69
CA ARG A 85 -16.02 13.85 0.57
C ARG A 85 -16.07 12.71 1.58
N ARG A 86 -16.45 13.00 2.82
CA ARG A 86 -16.59 11.98 3.87
C ARG A 86 -17.73 11.01 3.57
N LEU A 87 -18.87 11.52 3.08
CA LEU A 87 -19.98 10.67 2.63
C LEU A 87 -19.55 9.79 1.44
N HIS A 88 -18.83 10.35 0.46
CA HIS A 88 -18.27 9.58 -0.65
C HIS A 88 -17.30 8.49 -0.18
N SER A 89 -16.35 8.83 0.71
CA SER A 89 -15.44 7.87 1.34
C SER A 89 -16.18 6.76 2.06
N LEU A 90 -17.23 7.08 2.83
CA LEU A 90 -18.05 6.10 3.53
C LEU A 90 -18.72 5.13 2.54
N VAL A 91 -19.33 5.65 1.48
CA VAL A 91 -19.99 4.82 0.45
C VAL A 91 -18.98 3.89 -0.23
N VAL A 92 -17.82 4.43 -0.64
CA VAL A 92 -16.74 3.65 -1.28
C VAL A 92 -16.25 2.56 -0.33
N LYS A 93 -15.94 2.88 0.92
CA LYS A 93 -15.44 1.90 1.90
C LYS A 93 -16.46 0.82 2.23
N LEU A 94 -17.74 1.16 2.32
CA LEU A 94 -18.80 0.16 2.53
C LEU A 94 -18.91 -0.78 1.34
N HIS A 95 -18.82 -0.25 0.11
CA HIS A 95 -18.81 -1.07 -1.10
C HIS A 95 -17.61 -2.02 -1.13
N LEU A 96 -16.40 -1.50 -0.88
CA LEU A 96 -15.17 -2.30 -0.84
C LEU A 96 -15.18 -3.34 0.30
N ASN A 97 -15.81 -3.03 1.44
CA ASN A 97 -15.97 -3.98 2.53
C ASN A 97 -16.84 -5.19 2.15
N ASN A 98 -17.80 -5.02 1.23
CA ASN A 98 -18.58 -6.15 0.71
C ASN A 98 -17.72 -7.07 -0.18
N LEU A 99 -16.68 -6.52 -0.82
CA LEU A 99 -15.76 -7.27 -1.66
C LEU A 99 -14.66 -7.98 -0.86
N ALA A 100 -14.39 -7.56 0.38
CA ALA A 100 -13.31 -8.09 1.20
C ALA A 100 -13.31 -9.63 1.33
N ALA A 101 -14.48 -10.25 1.48
CA ALA A 101 -14.58 -11.71 1.55
C ALA A 101 -14.21 -12.41 0.22
N LEU A 102 -14.57 -11.81 -0.92
CA LEU A 102 -14.18 -12.30 -2.24
C LEU A 102 -12.68 -12.12 -2.48
N GLU A 103 -12.11 -11.01 -2.01
CA GLU A 103 -10.67 -10.75 -2.06
C GLU A 103 -9.88 -11.78 -1.25
N ASP A 104 -10.30 -12.07 -0.02
CA ASP A 104 -9.64 -13.06 0.84
C ASP A 104 -9.68 -14.46 0.23
N ALA A 105 -10.82 -14.87 -0.32
CA ALA A 105 -10.96 -16.15 -1.01
C ALA A 105 -10.08 -16.22 -2.28
N ALA A 106 -10.08 -15.17 -3.09
CA ALA A 106 -9.27 -15.11 -4.31
C ALA A 106 -7.76 -15.11 -4.01
N PHE A 107 -7.33 -14.38 -2.97
CA PHE A 107 -5.94 -14.36 -2.53
C PHE A 107 -5.47 -15.73 -2.01
N ALA A 108 -6.31 -16.42 -1.23
CA ALA A 108 -6.00 -17.77 -0.77
C ALA A 108 -5.81 -18.75 -1.94
N MET A 109 -6.67 -18.70 -2.96
CA MET A 109 -6.51 -19.51 -4.17
C MET A 109 -5.19 -19.20 -4.91
N GLU A 110 -4.83 -17.93 -5.03
CA GLU A 110 -3.58 -17.53 -5.70
C GLU A 110 -2.33 -18.08 -4.99
N LEU A 111 -2.31 -18.06 -3.65
CA LEU A 111 -1.22 -18.67 -2.88
C LEU A 111 -1.14 -20.17 -3.13
N MET A 112 -2.27 -20.88 -3.15
CA MET A 112 -2.31 -22.33 -3.40
C MET A 112 -1.81 -22.69 -4.81
N ASP A 113 -2.17 -21.91 -5.82
CA ASP A 113 -1.68 -22.11 -7.19
C ASP A 113 -0.16 -21.91 -7.31
N SER A 114 0.37 -20.90 -6.62
CA SER A 114 1.81 -20.67 -6.57
C SER A 114 2.55 -21.83 -5.89
N ALA A 115 1.96 -22.44 -4.86
CA ALA A 115 2.53 -23.57 -4.14
C ALA A 115 2.43 -24.89 -4.93
N SER A 116 1.32 -25.13 -5.64
CA SER A 116 1.13 -26.33 -6.46
C SER A 116 2.06 -26.35 -7.69
N SER A 117 2.34 -25.17 -8.27
CA SER A 117 3.35 -25.00 -9.32
C SER A 117 4.77 -25.29 -8.83
N ARG A 118 5.08 -25.04 -7.54
CA ARG A 118 6.37 -25.42 -6.93
C ARG A 118 6.44 -26.93 -6.68
N LYS A 119 5.37 -27.56 -6.20
CA LYS A 119 5.32 -29.03 -6.00
C LYS A 119 5.53 -29.82 -7.30
N ARG A 120 4.96 -29.39 -8.42
CA ARG A 120 5.22 -30.04 -9.73
C ARG A 120 6.65 -29.91 -10.26
N LYS A 121 7.45 -28.98 -9.71
CA LYS A 121 8.88 -28.82 -10.04
C LYS A 121 9.81 -29.45 -8.99
N CYS A 122 9.27 -29.87 -7.84
CA CYS A 122 9.97 -30.56 -6.75
C CYS A 122 9.62 -32.06 -6.65
N SER A 123 9.08 -32.65 -7.72
CA SER A 123 8.95 -34.11 -7.86
C SER A 123 9.78 -34.58 -9.06
N THR A 124 11.10 -34.49 -8.92
CA THR A 124 12.03 -35.33 -9.68
C THR A 124 13.09 -35.74 -8.68
N ASP A 125 12.69 -36.67 -7.81
CA ASP A 125 13.66 -37.41 -7.01
C ASP A 125 14.58 -38.16 -7.96
N GLU A 126 15.86 -37.94 -7.75
CA GLU A 126 16.93 -38.76 -8.27
C GLU A 126 16.71 -40.22 -7.90
N GLN A 127 16.54 -41.08 -8.91
CA GLN A 127 16.94 -42.46 -8.81
C GLN A 127 17.77 -42.85 -10.03
N SER A 128 18.98 -43.26 -9.69
CA SER A 128 20.04 -43.75 -10.55
C SER A 128 19.68 -45.02 -11.34
N VAL A 129 20.38 -45.16 -12.48
CA VAL A 129 20.69 -46.37 -13.27
C VAL A 129 19.80 -46.66 -14.48
N GLY A 130 20.35 -46.39 -15.67
CA GLY A 130 19.93 -46.94 -16.95
C GLY A 130 20.91 -46.56 -18.08
N LYS A 131 21.66 -47.53 -18.60
CA LYS A 131 22.76 -47.39 -19.56
C LYS A 131 22.31 -47.04 -20.99
N ARG A 132 23.22 -46.37 -21.74
CA ARG A 132 23.31 -46.09 -23.20
C ARG A 132 22.58 -44.81 -23.64
N ALA A 133 23.16 -43.90 -24.44
CA ALA A 133 24.19 -44.07 -25.46
C ALA A 133 25.17 -42.89 -25.53
N ARG A 134 26.43 -43.26 -25.80
CA ARG A 134 27.56 -42.43 -26.23
C ARG A 134 27.23 -41.79 -27.59
N ILE A 135 27.22 -40.46 -27.63
CA ILE A 135 27.56 -39.69 -28.82
C ILE A 135 28.63 -38.70 -28.37
N GLU A 136 29.89 -39.07 -28.63
CA GLU A 136 30.98 -38.10 -28.76
C GLU A 136 30.96 -37.55 -30.18
N ASN A 137 31.41 -36.30 -30.31
CA ASN A 137 31.66 -35.52 -31.54
C ASN A 137 30.37 -34.88 -32.09
N ILE A 138 30.32 -33.60 -32.44
CA ILE A 138 31.31 -32.72 -33.09
C ILE A 138 31.01 -31.27 -32.66
N ASP A 139 32.06 -30.46 -32.57
CA ASP A 139 32.08 -29.00 -32.55
C ASP A 139 30.77 -28.30 -32.95
N ALA A 140 30.08 -27.73 -31.96
CA ALA A 140 29.15 -26.61 -32.16
C ALA A 140 29.76 -25.35 -31.55
N ALA A 141 30.95 -24.99 -32.03
CA ALA A 141 31.38 -23.61 -32.02
C ALA A 141 30.49 -22.81 -32.99
N THR A 142 29.36 -22.29 -32.49
CA THR A 142 28.67 -21.08 -32.98
C THR A 142 27.55 -20.69 -32.03
N THR A 143 27.91 -20.23 -30.83
CA THR A 143 27.30 -19.08 -30.11
C THR A 143 28.08 -18.92 -28.80
N SER A 144 29.30 -18.42 -28.89
CA SER A 144 30.10 -18.05 -27.72
C SER A 144 29.33 -16.95 -26.95
N PRO A 145 29.02 -17.10 -25.65
CA PRO A 145 28.43 -16.04 -24.85
C PRO A 145 29.50 -15.01 -24.43
N LEU A 146 30.33 -14.56 -25.38
CA LEU A 146 31.41 -13.60 -25.17
C LEU A 146 30.89 -12.25 -24.62
N PHE A 147 29.63 -11.92 -24.89
CA PHE A 147 29.04 -10.68 -24.40
C PHE A 147 28.76 -10.71 -22.89
N PHE A 148 28.45 -11.87 -22.31
CA PHE A 148 28.04 -12.03 -20.90
C PHE A 148 29.12 -12.63 -19.99
N TYR A 149 30.22 -13.13 -20.54
CA TYR A 149 31.38 -13.54 -19.75
C TYR A 149 32.35 -12.37 -19.58
N GLY A 150 32.52 -11.91 -18.33
CA GLY A 150 33.61 -11.00 -17.93
C GLY A 150 33.35 -9.50 -18.09
N ASN A 151 32.37 -9.08 -18.91
CA ASN A 151 32.05 -7.66 -19.16
C ASN A 151 30.98 -7.11 -18.22
N HIS A 152 31.02 -7.48 -16.94
CA HIS A 152 29.97 -7.16 -15.97
C HIS A 152 29.79 -5.64 -15.77
N ASP A 153 30.88 -4.88 -15.79
CA ASP A 153 30.88 -3.42 -15.63
C ASP A 153 30.31 -2.70 -16.87
N LEU A 154 30.67 -3.17 -18.07
CA LEU A 154 30.13 -2.65 -19.33
C LEU A 154 28.64 -2.96 -19.45
N LEU A 155 28.22 -4.18 -19.09
CA LEU A 155 26.82 -4.58 -19.05
C LEU A 155 26.04 -3.76 -18.04
N GLN A 156 26.59 -3.52 -16.85
CA GLN A 156 25.98 -2.65 -15.85
C GLN A 156 25.82 -1.22 -16.38
N HIS A 157 26.84 -0.69 -17.07
CA HIS A 157 26.79 0.63 -17.67
C HIS A 157 25.72 0.72 -18.77
N VAL A 158 25.67 -0.25 -19.70
CA VAL A 158 24.64 -0.32 -20.74
C VAL A 158 23.24 -0.46 -20.12
N CYS A 159 23.07 -1.36 -19.14
CA CYS A 159 21.80 -1.57 -18.46
C CYS A 159 21.36 -0.38 -17.61
N SER A 160 22.27 0.52 -17.23
CA SER A 160 21.92 1.77 -16.54
C SER A 160 21.18 2.76 -17.44
N PHE A 161 21.34 2.65 -18.77
CA PHE A 161 20.62 3.47 -19.75
C PHE A 161 19.35 2.80 -20.27
N LEU A 162 19.15 1.51 -20.01
CA LEU A 162 18.00 0.75 -20.48
C LEU A 162 16.89 0.73 -19.42
N GLU A 163 15.64 0.83 -19.85
CA GLU A 163 14.50 0.63 -18.97
C GLU A 163 14.41 -0.85 -18.54
N ALA A 164 13.84 -1.11 -17.36
CA ALA A 164 13.65 -2.47 -16.85
C ALA A 164 12.95 -3.39 -17.87
N LYS A 165 12.02 -2.85 -18.67
CA LYS A 165 11.30 -3.60 -19.69
C LYS A 165 12.25 -4.10 -20.79
N ASP A 166 13.17 -3.26 -21.25
CA ASP A 166 14.11 -3.61 -22.33
C ASP A 166 15.16 -4.59 -21.81
N VAL A 167 15.66 -4.38 -20.60
CA VAL A 167 16.57 -5.32 -19.93
C VAL A 167 15.90 -6.70 -19.77
N LEU A 168 14.61 -6.74 -19.44
CA LEU A 168 13.86 -7.99 -19.33
C LEU A 168 13.56 -8.63 -20.69
N HIS A 169 13.37 -7.84 -21.75
CA HIS A 169 13.27 -8.36 -23.11
C HIS A 169 14.60 -8.98 -23.57
N CYS A 170 15.73 -8.35 -23.27
CA CYS A 170 17.07 -8.93 -23.51
C CYS A 170 17.33 -10.17 -22.64
N ALA A 171 16.82 -10.20 -21.40
CA ALA A 171 16.90 -11.37 -20.54
C ALA A 171 16.12 -12.57 -21.11
N ALA A 172 15.09 -12.33 -21.92
CA ALA A 172 14.29 -13.39 -22.54
C ALA A 172 14.99 -14.05 -23.75
N THR A 173 16.02 -13.43 -24.33
CA THR A 173 16.68 -13.94 -25.54
C THR A 173 17.74 -15.01 -25.25
N CYS A 174 18.33 -15.03 -24.05
CA CYS A 174 19.40 -15.97 -23.70
C CYS A 174 19.32 -16.40 -22.23
N SER A 175 19.64 -17.67 -21.95
CA SER A 175 19.68 -18.22 -20.58
C SER A 175 20.68 -17.49 -19.67
N GLN A 176 21.85 -17.11 -20.19
CA GLN A 176 22.83 -16.34 -19.39
C GLN A 176 22.39 -14.89 -19.16
N ALA A 177 21.75 -14.28 -20.15
CA ALA A 177 21.14 -12.97 -20.00
C ALA A 177 20.03 -13.01 -18.92
N SER A 178 19.26 -14.10 -18.86
CA SER A 178 18.20 -14.29 -17.87
C SER A 178 18.67 -14.38 -16.42
N SER A 179 19.90 -14.85 -16.19
CA SER A 179 20.47 -14.98 -14.84
C SER A 179 21.20 -13.71 -14.40
N GLN A 180 21.85 -13.00 -15.32
CA GLN A 180 22.70 -11.85 -14.98
C GLN A 180 21.98 -10.50 -15.11
N LEU A 181 21.18 -10.30 -16.16
CA LEU A 181 20.59 -8.98 -16.46
C LEU A 181 19.64 -8.45 -15.38
N PRO A 182 18.77 -9.27 -14.76
CA PRO A 182 17.89 -8.80 -13.68
C PRO A 182 18.66 -8.20 -12.48
N ALA A 183 19.90 -8.63 -12.24
CA ALA A 183 20.72 -8.08 -11.17
C ALA A 183 21.17 -6.63 -11.43
N PHE A 184 21.15 -6.16 -12.68
CA PHE A 184 21.54 -4.78 -13.02
C PHE A 184 20.38 -3.79 -12.97
N VAL A 185 19.12 -4.27 -12.92
CA VAL A 185 17.96 -3.40 -12.92
C VAL A 185 17.85 -2.66 -11.58
N GLY A 186 18.09 -1.35 -11.63
CA GLY A 186 17.99 -0.47 -10.45
C GLY A 186 16.61 0.15 -10.26
N THR A 187 15.84 0.34 -11.33
CA THR A 187 14.55 1.05 -11.30
C THR A 187 13.50 0.24 -12.06
N ILE A 188 12.37 -0.03 -11.43
CA ILE A 188 11.24 -0.74 -12.03
C ILE A 188 9.99 0.13 -11.89
N GLU A 189 9.45 0.57 -13.03
CA GLU A 189 8.16 1.25 -13.10
C GLU A 189 7.19 0.40 -13.92
N VAL A 190 6.10 -0.04 -13.29
CA VAL A 190 5.14 -0.94 -13.92
C VAL A 190 3.72 -0.51 -13.59
N THR A 191 2.81 -0.80 -14.52
CA THR A 191 1.37 -0.61 -14.26
C THR A 191 0.74 -1.86 -13.69
N THR A 192 -0.33 -1.72 -12.89
CA THR A 192 -1.10 -2.86 -12.38
C THR A 192 -1.54 -3.80 -13.51
N MET A 193 -2.00 -3.25 -14.64
CA MET A 193 -2.36 -4.00 -15.84
C MET A 193 -1.20 -4.77 -16.47
N GLY A 194 0.02 -4.23 -16.39
CA GLY A 194 1.23 -4.92 -16.84
C GLY A 194 1.57 -6.10 -15.93
N MET A 195 1.50 -5.89 -14.61
CA MET A 195 1.79 -6.94 -13.61
C MET A 195 0.72 -8.05 -13.59
N MET A 196 -0.54 -7.74 -13.90
CA MET A 196 -1.61 -8.74 -14.01
C MET A 196 -1.38 -9.75 -15.15
N LYS A 197 -0.60 -9.40 -16.18
CA LYS A 197 -0.25 -10.33 -17.26
C LYS A 197 0.73 -11.42 -16.82
N LEU A 198 1.41 -11.21 -15.69
CA LEU A 198 2.37 -12.17 -15.16
C LEU A 198 1.65 -13.27 -14.37
N SER A 199 2.11 -14.51 -14.56
CA SER A 199 1.57 -15.64 -13.80
C SER A 199 1.87 -15.50 -12.30
N SER A 200 1.03 -16.12 -11.47
CA SER A 200 1.17 -16.07 -10.00
C SER A 200 2.52 -16.62 -9.51
N SER A 201 3.08 -17.62 -10.18
CA SER A 201 4.42 -18.17 -9.87
C SER A 201 5.52 -17.12 -10.05
N ILE A 202 5.46 -16.36 -11.15
CA ILE A 202 6.40 -15.27 -11.46
C ILE A 202 6.26 -14.15 -10.43
N ARG A 203 5.03 -13.77 -10.07
CA ARG A 203 4.77 -12.73 -9.04
C ARG A 203 5.37 -13.10 -7.68
N SER A 204 5.23 -14.35 -7.26
CA SER A 204 5.73 -14.83 -5.96
C SER A 204 7.26 -14.76 -5.80
N THR A 205 8.00 -14.76 -6.91
CA THR A 205 9.48 -14.72 -6.96
C THR A 205 9.97 -13.44 -7.65
N PHE A 206 9.11 -12.43 -7.79
CA PHE A 206 9.42 -11.21 -8.53
C PHE A 206 10.60 -10.47 -7.93
N PHE A 207 10.53 -10.10 -6.64
CA PHE A 207 11.58 -9.32 -5.99
C PHE A 207 12.89 -10.09 -5.79
N GLN A 208 12.85 -11.42 -5.70
CA GLN A 208 14.06 -12.26 -5.60
C GLN A 208 14.94 -12.17 -6.84
N ARG A 209 14.36 -11.83 -8.00
CA ARG A 209 15.11 -11.66 -9.25
C ARG A 209 15.86 -10.34 -9.35
N PHE A 210 15.54 -9.35 -8.50
CA PHE A 210 16.10 -8.00 -8.57
C PHE A 210 16.80 -7.62 -7.25
N PRO A 211 17.94 -8.25 -6.92
CA PRO A 211 18.62 -8.01 -5.63
C PRO A 211 19.14 -6.57 -5.45
N ASN A 212 19.39 -5.86 -6.56
CA ASN A 212 19.94 -4.51 -6.55
C ASN A 212 18.90 -3.41 -6.80
N LEU A 213 17.61 -3.72 -6.64
CA LEU A 213 16.53 -2.78 -6.88
C LEU A 213 16.64 -1.58 -5.92
N LYS A 214 16.67 -0.37 -6.48
CA LYS A 214 16.68 0.90 -5.76
C LYS A 214 15.32 1.57 -5.76
N CYS A 215 14.63 1.55 -6.90
CA CYS A 215 13.32 2.18 -7.06
C CYS A 215 12.30 1.16 -7.57
N PHE A 216 11.19 1.02 -6.86
CA PHE A 216 10.03 0.28 -7.31
C PHE A 216 8.80 1.19 -7.31
N SER A 217 8.17 1.34 -8.47
CA SER A 217 6.94 2.09 -8.65
C SER A 217 5.89 1.24 -9.35
N LEU A 218 4.80 0.96 -8.63
CA LEU A 218 3.60 0.39 -9.20
C LEU A 218 2.56 1.51 -9.32
N SER A 219 1.98 1.67 -10.51
CA SER A 219 0.91 2.63 -10.77
C SER A 219 -0.33 1.94 -11.33
N GLY A 220 -1.50 2.25 -10.78
CA GLY A 220 -2.77 1.82 -11.38
C GLY A 220 -3.37 2.79 -12.40
N ARG A 221 -2.79 3.99 -12.57
CA ARG A 221 -3.26 4.98 -13.54
C ARG A 221 -2.57 4.79 -14.89
N LYS A 222 -3.37 4.81 -15.97
CA LYS A 222 -2.86 5.02 -17.35
C LYS A 222 -3.22 6.39 -17.92
N GLN A 223 -4.34 6.97 -17.52
CA GLN A 223 -4.81 8.30 -17.90
C GLN A 223 -5.63 8.88 -16.74
N ALA A 224 -5.82 10.18 -16.67
CA ALA A 224 -6.40 10.96 -15.57
C ALA A 224 -7.89 10.67 -15.23
N GLN A 225 -8.36 9.44 -15.39
CA GLN A 225 -9.70 9.02 -14.97
C GLN A 225 -9.67 8.52 -13.52
N GLN A 226 -10.62 9.02 -12.74
CA GLN A 226 -10.90 8.57 -11.38
C GLN A 226 -11.15 7.05 -11.36
N PHE A 227 -10.86 6.40 -10.24
CA PHE A 227 -11.14 4.97 -10.06
C PHE A 227 -12.59 4.66 -10.44
N ASN A 228 -12.76 3.73 -11.39
CA ASN A 228 -14.08 3.17 -11.63
C ASN A 228 -14.38 2.16 -10.53
N PHE A 229 -15.13 2.60 -9.52
CA PHE A 229 -15.56 1.75 -8.41
C PHE A 229 -16.71 0.79 -8.79
N GLN A 230 -17.14 0.77 -10.06
CA GLN A 230 -18.23 -0.12 -10.51
C GLN A 230 -17.72 -1.50 -10.95
N ASP A 231 -16.45 -1.62 -11.33
CA ASP A 231 -15.89 -2.91 -11.76
C ASP A 231 -15.30 -3.68 -10.59
N GLU A 232 -16.18 -4.38 -9.87
CA GLU A 232 -15.84 -5.20 -8.71
C GLU A 232 -14.74 -6.23 -9.01
N LYS A 233 -14.76 -6.86 -10.19
CA LYS A 233 -13.78 -7.89 -10.56
C LYS A 233 -12.38 -7.29 -10.70
N THR A 234 -12.27 -6.13 -11.33
CA THR A 234 -10.99 -5.43 -11.48
C THR A 234 -10.47 -4.91 -10.14
N LEU A 235 -11.34 -4.42 -9.25
CA LEU A 235 -10.96 -4.00 -7.90
C LEU A 235 -10.38 -5.17 -7.10
N VAL A 236 -11.10 -6.29 -7.06
CA VAL A 236 -10.66 -7.52 -6.38
C VAL A 236 -9.33 -8.00 -6.94
N ALA A 237 -9.20 -8.09 -8.27
CA ALA A 237 -7.97 -8.54 -8.91
C ALA A 237 -6.76 -7.64 -8.59
N ARG A 238 -6.97 -6.32 -8.48
CA ARG A 238 -5.92 -5.36 -8.10
C ARG A 238 -5.48 -5.53 -6.66
N ASN A 239 -6.43 -5.67 -5.74
CA ASN A 239 -6.13 -5.89 -4.32
C ASN A 239 -5.37 -7.21 -4.12
N VAL A 240 -5.82 -8.29 -4.77
CA VAL A 240 -5.13 -9.59 -4.75
C VAL A 240 -3.71 -9.48 -5.34
N LEU A 241 -3.54 -8.75 -6.45
CA LEU A 241 -2.22 -8.50 -7.04
C LEU A 241 -1.27 -7.83 -6.05
N VAL A 242 -1.70 -6.74 -5.41
CA VAL A 242 -0.86 -6.00 -4.47
C VAL A 242 -0.52 -6.86 -3.26
N ARG A 243 -1.48 -7.61 -2.70
CA ARG A 243 -1.23 -8.54 -1.59
C ARG A 243 -0.22 -9.63 -1.97
N SER A 244 -0.33 -10.19 -3.17
CA SER A 244 0.63 -11.18 -3.69
C SER A 244 2.04 -10.60 -3.82
N MET A 245 2.15 -9.35 -4.28
CA MET A 245 3.42 -8.63 -4.36
C MET A 245 3.98 -8.32 -2.97
N LEU A 246 3.15 -7.92 -2.00
CA LEU A 246 3.58 -7.69 -0.62
C LEU A 246 4.06 -8.99 0.05
N HIS A 247 3.40 -10.11 -0.23
CA HIS A 247 3.87 -11.43 0.20
C HIS A 247 5.18 -11.84 -0.49
N ALA A 248 5.38 -11.50 -1.77
CA ALA A 248 6.66 -11.71 -2.43
C ALA A 248 7.76 -10.81 -1.82
N LEU A 249 7.39 -9.59 -1.45
CA LEU A 249 8.27 -8.59 -0.85
C LEU A 249 8.70 -8.98 0.58
N SER A 250 7.80 -9.57 1.38
CA SER A 250 8.12 -10.06 2.73
C SER A 250 9.16 -11.19 2.71
N ASN A 251 9.22 -11.94 1.61
CA ASN A 251 10.14 -13.06 1.40
C ASN A 251 11.41 -12.67 0.63
N ALA A 252 11.58 -11.38 0.30
CA ALA A 252 12.72 -10.88 -0.45
C ALA A 252 13.57 -9.93 0.40
N GLN A 253 14.87 -9.93 0.15
CA GLN A 253 15.81 -8.99 0.77
C GLN A 253 16.19 -7.95 -0.27
N LEU A 254 15.81 -6.68 -0.04
CA LEU A 254 16.11 -5.56 -0.94
C LEU A 254 16.93 -4.49 -0.20
N PRO A 255 18.21 -4.77 0.11
CA PRO A 255 19.04 -3.89 0.95
C PRO A 255 19.32 -2.53 0.30
N LYS A 256 19.15 -2.43 -1.02
CA LYS A 256 19.38 -1.22 -1.81
C LYS A 256 18.11 -0.41 -2.09
N LEU A 257 16.94 -0.85 -1.62
CA LEU A 257 15.69 -0.15 -1.91
C LEU A 257 15.65 1.21 -1.20
N GLU A 258 15.49 2.24 -2.00
CA GLU A 258 15.52 3.66 -1.65
C GLU A 258 14.13 4.28 -1.82
N VAL A 259 13.41 3.89 -2.87
CA VAL A 259 12.07 4.40 -3.21
C VAL A 259 11.09 3.23 -3.39
N PHE A 260 9.99 3.28 -2.65
CA PHE A 260 8.87 2.35 -2.80
C PHE A 260 7.56 3.12 -3.01
N SER A 261 6.91 2.88 -4.15
CA SER A 261 5.68 3.57 -4.54
C SER A 261 4.60 2.59 -4.99
N LEU A 262 3.42 2.71 -4.37
CA LEU A 262 2.18 2.06 -4.75
C LEU A 262 1.12 3.15 -4.94
N ASN A 263 1.02 3.70 -6.15
CA ASN A 263 0.13 4.82 -6.43
C ASN A 263 -1.11 4.36 -7.20
N PHE A 264 -2.30 4.57 -6.63
CA PHE A 264 -3.58 4.16 -7.20
C PHE A 264 -3.62 2.67 -7.55
N CYS A 265 -2.98 1.83 -6.74
CA CYS A 265 -2.77 0.41 -7.04
C CYS A 265 -3.85 -0.49 -6.46
N TYR A 266 -4.35 -0.13 -5.28
CA TYR A 266 -5.33 -0.90 -4.52
C TYR A 266 -6.38 0.04 -3.93
N SER A 267 -7.44 -0.52 -3.36
CA SER A 267 -8.49 0.26 -2.72
C SER A 267 -8.91 -0.39 -1.42
N GLU A 268 -8.87 0.38 -0.34
CA GLU A 268 -9.14 -0.12 1.01
C GLU A 268 -10.60 -0.04 1.44
N GLY A 269 -11.03 -1.11 2.12
CA GLY A 269 -12.32 -1.18 2.80
C GLY A 269 -12.27 -0.55 4.20
N LEU A 270 -13.10 -1.05 5.12
CA LEU A 270 -13.18 -0.52 6.48
C LEU A 270 -12.01 -0.91 7.40
N LYS A 271 -11.26 -1.96 7.06
CA LYS A 271 -10.20 -2.53 7.91
C LYS A 271 -8.77 -2.26 7.42
N ASP A 272 -8.61 -1.51 6.33
CA ASP A 272 -7.32 -1.19 5.70
C ASP A 272 -6.33 -2.38 5.63
N HIS A 273 -6.78 -3.54 5.13
CA HIS A 273 -6.05 -4.81 5.27
C HIS A 273 -4.76 -4.86 4.44
N VAL A 274 -4.70 -4.18 3.29
CA VAL A 274 -3.50 -4.11 2.45
C VAL A 274 -2.47 -3.20 3.08
N THR A 275 -2.90 -2.09 3.67
CA THR A 275 -2.07 -1.09 4.34
C THR A 275 -1.49 -1.66 5.62
N SER A 276 -2.28 -2.44 6.37
CA SER A 276 -1.78 -3.24 7.48
C SER A 276 -0.71 -4.24 7.02
N GLN A 277 -0.89 -4.92 5.88
CA GLN A 277 0.15 -5.78 5.30
C GLN A 277 1.41 -4.98 4.93
N ILE A 278 1.28 -3.80 4.33
CA ILE A 278 2.42 -2.90 4.06
C ILE A 278 3.14 -2.57 5.36
N ALA A 279 2.40 -2.21 6.41
CA ALA A 279 2.96 -1.95 7.73
C ALA A 279 3.71 -3.16 8.29
N THR A 280 3.17 -4.38 8.17
CA THR A 280 3.87 -5.61 8.60
C THR A 280 5.13 -5.90 7.78
N VAL A 281 5.10 -5.67 6.46
CA VAL A 281 6.27 -5.85 5.59
C VAL A 281 7.35 -4.83 5.93
N LEU A 282 6.95 -3.59 6.23
CA LEU A 282 7.85 -2.57 6.72
C LEU A 282 8.42 -2.96 8.09
N ALA A 283 7.61 -3.43 9.03
CA ALA A 283 7.98 -3.76 10.41
C ALA A 283 8.63 -5.14 10.58
N GLY A 284 8.79 -5.92 9.51
CA GLY A 284 9.29 -7.30 9.57
C GLY A 284 10.67 -7.46 10.25
N PRO A 285 10.97 -8.67 10.76
CA PRO A 285 12.09 -8.95 11.67
C PRO A 285 13.49 -8.80 11.07
N SER A 286 13.62 -8.71 9.74
CA SER A 286 14.84 -8.31 9.07
C SER A 286 14.65 -6.90 8.54
N SER A 287 15.66 -6.04 8.71
CA SER A 287 15.74 -4.72 8.10
C SER A 287 15.70 -4.84 6.57
N ASN A 288 14.51 -5.06 6.01
CA ASN A 288 14.33 -5.44 4.61
C ASN A 288 14.65 -4.25 3.69
N PHE A 289 14.53 -3.02 4.21
CA PHE A 289 14.75 -1.78 3.47
C PHE A 289 15.54 -0.75 4.31
N PRO A 290 16.83 -1.00 4.59
CA PRO A 290 17.64 -0.12 5.44
C PRO A 290 17.91 1.26 4.82
N ARG A 291 17.70 1.39 3.50
CA ARG A 291 17.95 2.61 2.73
C ARG A 291 16.68 3.33 2.28
N LEU A 292 15.50 2.86 2.69
CA LEU A 292 14.24 3.44 2.24
C LEU A 292 14.11 4.87 2.73
N HIS A 293 14.06 5.82 1.79
CA HIS A 293 13.89 7.24 2.08
C HIS A 293 12.56 7.79 1.55
N THR A 294 11.93 7.13 0.58
CA THR A 294 10.63 7.55 0.03
C THR A 294 9.62 6.40 0.05
N LEU A 295 8.50 6.63 0.72
CA LEU A 295 7.31 5.77 0.70
C LEU A 295 6.12 6.56 0.13
N SER A 296 5.59 6.11 -1.00
CA SER A 296 4.46 6.77 -1.68
C SER A 296 3.27 5.83 -1.79
N LEU A 297 2.16 6.17 -1.14
CA LEU A 297 0.91 5.40 -1.10
C LEU A 297 -0.27 6.26 -1.56
N VAL A 298 -0.08 7.00 -2.66
CA VAL A 298 -1.04 7.99 -3.14
C VAL A 298 -2.30 7.30 -3.65
N GLY A 299 -3.46 7.75 -3.19
CA GLY A 299 -4.74 7.41 -3.79
C GLY A 299 -5.18 5.96 -3.66
N ASN A 300 -4.94 5.30 -2.53
CA ASN A 300 -5.36 3.91 -2.28
C ASN A 300 -6.56 3.80 -1.32
N CYS A 301 -7.29 4.89 -1.08
CA CYS A 301 -8.45 4.97 -0.19
C CYS A 301 -8.16 4.67 1.30
N ILE A 302 -6.91 4.86 1.73
CA ILE A 302 -6.44 4.56 3.10
C ILE A 302 -7.23 5.37 4.13
N SER A 303 -7.66 4.73 5.22
CA SER A 303 -8.32 5.38 6.37
C SER A 303 -7.38 5.70 7.52
N ASP A 304 -7.90 6.39 8.54
CA ASP A 304 -7.18 6.60 9.80
C ASP A 304 -6.65 5.30 10.40
N GLY A 305 -7.36 4.18 10.26
CA GLY A 305 -6.91 2.87 10.76
C GLY A 305 -5.56 2.45 10.17
N GLY A 306 -5.47 2.40 8.84
CA GLY A 306 -4.23 2.08 8.13
C GLY A 306 -3.11 3.09 8.37
N VAL A 307 -3.44 4.37 8.62
CA VAL A 307 -2.46 5.38 9.04
C VAL A 307 -1.87 5.08 10.42
N MET A 308 -2.67 4.58 11.37
CA MET A 308 -2.15 4.13 12.67
C MET A 308 -1.22 2.92 12.52
N ASP A 309 -1.58 1.95 11.67
CA ASP A 309 -0.72 0.78 11.42
C ASP A 309 0.63 1.20 10.82
N LEU A 310 0.61 2.14 9.87
CA LEU A 310 1.83 2.73 9.30
C LEU A 310 2.64 3.50 10.35
N TYR A 311 1.96 4.26 11.21
CA TYR A 311 2.60 4.96 12.32
C TYR A 311 3.32 3.97 13.23
N ASP A 312 2.67 2.90 13.68
CA ASP A 312 3.26 1.89 14.55
C ASP A 312 4.50 1.25 13.87
N ALA A 313 4.41 0.92 12.59
CA ALA A 313 5.52 0.31 11.84
C ALA A 313 6.74 1.23 11.62
N ILE A 314 6.53 2.55 11.59
CA ILE A 314 7.58 3.55 11.31
C ILE A 314 8.13 4.15 12.62
N ALA A 315 7.28 4.39 13.61
CA ALA A 315 7.63 5.03 14.87
C ALA A 315 8.42 4.10 15.81
N LEU A 316 8.10 2.79 15.80
CA LEU A 316 8.77 1.80 16.65
C LEU A 316 10.28 1.77 16.35
N PRO A 317 11.14 1.98 17.38
CA PRO A 317 12.58 1.99 17.20
C PRO A 317 13.06 0.63 16.68
N ARG A 318 13.70 0.65 15.51
CA ARG A 318 14.49 -0.48 15.02
C ARG A 318 15.91 -0.32 15.57
N ASP A 319 16.71 -1.39 15.49
CA ASP A 319 18.16 -1.37 15.76
C ASP A 319 18.96 -0.43 14.81
N GLY A 320 18.28 0.41 14.04
CA GLY A 320 18.81 1.52 13.25
C GLY A 320 17.76 2.62 13.06
N THR A 321 18.21 3.86 12.89
CA THR A 321 17.34 5.00 12.60
C THR A 321 16.70 4.83 11.21
N SER A 322 15.38 4.96 11.14
CA SER A 322 14.67 5.01 9.85
C SER A 322 15.24 6.16 9.01
N ARG A 323 15.58 5.87 7.75
CA ARG A 323 16.07 6.86 6.77
C ARG A 323 14.95 7.51 5.98
N LEU A 324 13.69 7.29 6.39
CA LEU A 324 12.52 7.83 5.71
C LEU A 324 12.55 9.37 5.76
N THR A 325 12.52 9.98 4.57
CA THR A 325 12.50 11.44 4.37
C THR A 325 11.17 11.91 3.81
N LEU A 326 10.48 11.06 3.04
CA LEU A 326 9.21 11.39 2.40
C LEU A 326 8.20 10.26 2.59
N LEU A 327 7.04 10.61 3.14
CA LEU A 327 5.86 9.78 3.21
C LEU A 327 4.70 10.48 2.48
N ASP A 328 4.32 9.98 1.31
CA ASP A 328 3.21 10.53 0.53
C ASP A 328 1.94 9.71 0.75
N LEU A 329 0.96 10.32 1.43
CA LEU A 329 -0.38 9.81 1.69
C LEU A 329 -1.45 10.66 1.01
N SER A 330 -1.09 11.41 -0.04
CA SER A 330 -2.04 12.29 -0.73
C SER A 330 -3.17 11.52 -1.45
N GLN A 331 -4.29 12.20 -1.67
CA GLN A 331 -5.50 11.66 -2.34
C GLN A 331 -6.11 10.42 -1.66
N ASN A 332 -5.91 10.24 -0.36
CA ASN A 332 -6.53 9.16 0.43
C ASN A 332 -7.78 9.64 1.19
N PHE A 333 -8.27 8.80 2.10
CA PHE A 333 -9.42 9.10 2.96
C PHE A 333 -9.01 9.22 4.43
N VAL A 334 -7.92 9.96 4.68
CA VAL A 334 -7.41 10.25 6.03
C VAL A 334 -8.23 11.38 6.65
N GLY A 335 -8.73 11.16 7.86
CA GLY A 335 -9.48 12.10 8.69
C GLY A 335 -8.62 12.77 9.75
N GLU A 336 -9.25 13.48 10.69
CA GLU A 336 -8.52 14.27 11.71
C GLU A 336 -7.57 13.44 12.55
N ARG A 337 -7.99 12.24 12.93
CA ARG A 337 -7.16 11.33 13.72
C ARG A 337 -5.85 10.99 13.01
N GLY A 338 -5.91 10.59 11.74
CA GLY A 338 -4.72 10.23 11.00
C GLY A 338 -3.79 11.43 10.74
N HIS A 339 -4.36 12.63 10.54
CA HIS A 339 -3.57 13.86 10.42
C HIS A 339 -2.79 14.18 11.69
N VAL A 340 -3.43 14.12 12.86
CA VAL A 340 -2.77 14.33 14.16
C VAL A 340 -1.65 13.31 14.37
N GLN A 341 -1.92 12.04 14.07
CA GLN A 341 -0.93 10.98 14.24
C GLN A 341 0.30 11.17 13.33
N MET A 342 0.09 11.59 12.08
CA MET A 342 1.18 11.87 11.15
C MET A 342 1.98 13.11 11.55
N GLN A 343 1.33 14.12 12.14
CA GLN A 343 2.04 15.27 12.71
C GLN A 343 2.91 14.87 13.91
N GLU A 344 2.41 13.99 14.79
CA GLU A 344 3.19 13.43 15.88
C GLU A 344 4.42 12.67 15.35
N LEU A 345 4.27 11.89 14.28
CA LEU A 345 5.37 11.19 13.63
C LEU A 345 6.47 12.15 13.15
N VAL A 346 6.09 13.27 12.53
CA VAL A 346 7.05 14.30 12.08
C VAL A 346 7.80 14.89 13.27
N ILE A 347 7.11 15.17 14.38
CA ILE A 347 7.73 15.68 15.61
C ILE A 347 8.72 14.66 16.20
N GLN A 348 8.37 13.36 16.19
CA GLN A 348 9.26 12.30 16.65
C GLN A 348 10.49 12.11 15.76
N PHE A 349 10.37 12.29 14.44
CA PHE A 349 11.52 12.26 13.55
C PHE A 349 12.42 13.48 13.78
N ALA A 350 11.82 14.66 13.95
CA ALA A 350 12.55 15.89 14.25
C ALA A 350 13.31 15.80 15.58
N SER A 351 12.72 15.18 16.62
CA SER A 351 13.42 14.97 17.90
C SER A 351 14.60 13.99 17.81
N ARG A 352 14.60 13.11 16.80
CA ARG A 352 15.71 12.19 16.48
C ARG A 352 16.75 12.80 15.53
N GLY A 353 16.56 14.05 15.08
CA GLY A 353 17.45 14.74 14.14
C GLY A 353 17.24 14.36 12.67
N SER A 354 16.13 13.70 12.33
CA SER A 354 15.76 13.34 10.95
C SER A 354 14.62 14.23 10.45
N ALA A 355 14.72 14.74 9.22
CA ALA A 355 13.63 15.48 8.58
C ALA A 355 12.71 14.52 7.83
N LEU A 356 11.46 14.37 8.30
CA LEU A 356 10.40 13.62 7.63
C LEU A 356 9.35 14.58 7.08
N ILE A 357 9.13 14.52 5.77
CA ILE A 357 8.07 15.25 5.07
C ILE A 357 6.89 14.30 4.88
N VAL A 358 5.73 14.65 5.44
CA VAL A 358 4.50 13.89 5.26
C VAL A 358 3.53 14.69 4.38
N ASN A 359 3.24 14.17 3.18
CA ASN A 359 2.29 14.77 2.26
C ASN A 359 0.90 14.17 2.48
N VAL A 360 -0.03 14.96 2.99
CA VAL A 360 -1.43 14.57 3.25
C VAL A 360 -2.42 15.40 2.43
N MET A 361 -1.99 15.96 1.29
CA MET A 361 -2.85 16.77 0.43
C MET A 361 -4.01 15.98 -0.16
N ASN A 362 -5.15 16.65 -0.39
CA ASN A 362 -6.36 16.05 -0.96
C ASN A 362 -6.95 14.87 -0.15
N ASN A 363 -6.82 14.91 1.17
CA ASN A 363 -7.50 13.99 2.09
C ASN A 363 -8.87 14.53 2.54
N LEU A 364 -9.51 13.91 3.54
CA LEU A 364 -10.88 14.27 3.95
C LEU A 364 -10.98 15.68 4.54
N LEU A 365 -9.92 16.15 5.21
CA LEU A 365 -9.91 17.44 5.90
C LEU A 365 -9.43 18.60 5.03
N THR A 366 -8.70 18.32 3.95
CA THR A 366 -8.25 19.36 3.03
C THR A 366 -9.42 19.76 2.16
N ALA A 367 -9.88 21.01 2.29
CA ALA A 367 -10.81 21.58 1.32
C ALA A 367 -10.24 21.35 -0.09
N ALA A 368 -11.10 20.95 -1.02
CA ALA A 368 -10.75 21.12 -2.42
C ALA A 368 -10.30 22.57 -2.57
N SER A 369 -9.09 22.83 -3.08
CA SER A 369 -8.88 24.11 -3.75
C SER A 369 -10.10 24.29 -4.65
N PRO A 370 -10.84 25.42 -4.56
CA PRO A 370 -11.87 25.67 -5.54
C PRO A 370 -11.18 25.52 -6.89
N VAL A 371 -11.68 24.58 -7.68
CA VAL A 371 -11.37 24.54 -9.10
C VAL A 371 -11.74 25.94 -9.56
N ALA A 372 -10.73 26.73 -9.93
CA ALA A 372 -10.97 28.02 -10.55
C ALA A 372 -12.00 27.78 -11.64
N ASP A 373 -13.14 28.48 -11.53
CA ASP A 373 -14.18 28.46 -12.52
C ASP A 373 -13.50 28.50 -13.88
N SER A 374 -13.74 27.47 -14.66
CA SER A 374 -13.33 27.43 -16.05
C SER A 374 -13.95 28.65 -16.70
N VAL A 375 -13.12 29.67 -16.90
CA VAL A 375 -13.27 30.67 -17.93
C VAL A 375 -13.55 29.90 -19.22
N LEU A 376 -14.81 29.87 -19.62
CA LEU A 376 -15.19 29.73 -21.01
C LEU A 376 -15.97 30.99 -21.35
N VAL A 377 -15.17 31.98 -21.72
CA VAL A 377 -15.49 32.89 -22.82
C VAL A 377 -15.78 32.01 -24.04
N GLU A 378 -17.04 31.98 -24.47
CA GLU A 378 -17.49 32.46 -25.78
C GLU A 378 -19.02 32.60 -25.78
#